data_AF-A0A1Q3VVI2-F1
#
_entry.id   AF-A0A1Q3VVI2-F1
#
_cell.length_a   1.000
_cell.length_b   1.000
_cell.length_c   1.000
_cell.angle_alpha   90.00
_cell.angle_beta   90.00
_cell.angle_gamma   90.00
#
_symmetry.space_group_name_H-M   'P 1'
#
loop_
_entity.id
_entity.type
_entity.pdbx_description
1 polymer ?
#
loop_
_entity_poly.entity_id
_entity_poly.type
_entity_poly.pdbx_seq_one_letter_code
_entity_poly.pdbx_strand_id
1 'polypeptide(L)'
;MKARWFLMTLSGSLLLTAAFAAEARGPWRASEDNTRGWQFMTPEERVEHQARVRSFRTLDECRAYQQEHHRLMEQRAKEKGSALPSGGRDICEHLKPAS
;
A
#
# COMPACT_ATOMS: atom_id res chain seq x y z
N MET A 1 -66.65 28.90 12.80
CA MET A 1 -65.68 29.96 12.44
C MET A 1 -64.28 29.38 12.44
N LYS A 2 -63.56 29.59 11.32
CA LYS A 2 -62.11 29.45 11.07
C LYS A 2 -61.51 28.04 11.00
N ALA A 3 -61.48 27.56 9.75
CA ALA A 3 -60.68 26.47 9.23
C ALA A 3 -59.22 26.88 8.97
N ARG A 4 -58.39 25.85 8.72
CA ARG A 4 -57.13 25.85 7.96
C ARG A 4 -55.97 26.64 8.58
N TRP A 5 -55.06 25.90 9.24
CA TRP A 5 -53.64 26.25 9.29
C TRP A 5 -52.83 25.10 8.72
N PHE A 6 -52.46 25.30 7.45
CA PHE A 6 -51.25 24.86 6.76
C PHE A 6 -50.63 23.52 7.18
N LEU A 7 -50.82 22.54 6.28
CA LEU A 7 -49.83 21.54 5.90
C LEU A 7 -48.44 22.18 5.83
N MET A 8 -47.63 21.97 6.86
CA MET A 8 -46.20 22.23 6.81
C MET A 8 -45.55 20.97 6.28
N THR A 9 -45.45 20.89 4.95
CA THR A 9 -44.68 19.88 4.24
C THR A 9 -43.23 19.98 4.71
N LEU A 10 -42.83 19.08 5.62
CA LEU A 10 -41.43 18.84 5.93
C LEU A 10 -40.79 18.20 4.70
N SER A 11 -40.27 19.04 3.81
CA SER A 11 -39.48 18.64 2.66
C SER A 11 -38.25 17.89 3.13
N GLY A 12 -38.31 16.55 3.08
CA GLY A 12 -37.18 15.67 3.31
C GLY A 12 -36.12 15.90 2.24
N SER A 13 -35.10 16.70 2.55
CA SER A 13 -33.89 16.78 1.73
C SER A 13 -33.00 15.60 2.09
N LEU A 14 -33.27 14.45 1.47
CA LEU A 14 -32.39 13.29 1.50
C LEU A 14 -31.16 13.63 0.64
N LEU A 15 -30.14 14.24 1.27
CA LEU A 15 -28.82 14.40 0.67
C LEU A 15 -28.16 13.02 0.58
N LEU A 16 -28.21 12.43 -0.62
CA LEU A 16 -27.44 11.25 -0.99
C LEU A 16 -25.96 11.65 -1.03
N THR A 17 -25.22 11.40 0.04
CA THR A 17 -23.77 11.50 0.02
C THR A 17 -23.22 10.33 -0.79
N ALA A 18 -22.58 10.64 -1.91
CA ALA A 18 -21.86 9.65 -2.72
C ALA A 18 -20.74 9.04 -1.85
N ALA A 19 -20.88 7.74 -1.54
CA ALA A 19 -19.79 6.96 -0.99
C ALA A 19 -18.71 6.86 -2.06
N PHE A 20 -17.62 7.59 -1.90
CA PHE A 20 -16.38 7.29 -2.62
C PHE A 20 -15.99 5.86 -2.26
N ALA A 21 -16.18 4.94 -3.19
CA ALA A 21 -15.57 3.63 -3.10
C ALA A 21 -14.05 3.87 -3.23
N ALA A 22 -13.37 4.00 -2.10
CA ALA A 22 -11.93 3.81 -2.07
C ALA A 22 -11.69 2.40 -2.61
N GLU A 23 -11.11 2.31 -3.81
CA GLU A 23 -10.70 1.04 -4.39
C GLU A 23 -9.75 0.38 -3.40
N ALA A 24 -10.28 -0.58 -2.64
CA ALA A 24 -9.49 -1.36 -1.70
C ALA A 24 -8.61 -2.29 -2.54
N ARG A 25 -7.49 -1.78 -3.07
CA ARG A 25 -6.34 -2.64 -3.34
C ARG A 25 -6.07 -3.34 -2.02
N GLY A 26 -6.32 -4.66 -1.99
CA GLY A 26 -6.04 -5.49 -0.83
C GLY A 26 -4.62 -5.21 -0.33
N PRO A 27 -4.38 -5.29 0.98
CA PRO A 27 -3.14 -4.79 1.54
C PRO A 27 -1.95 -5.54 0.95
N TRP A 28 -0.96 -4.80 0.43
CA TRP A 28 0.23 -5.33 -0.26
C TRP A 28 0.87 -6.54 0.45
N ARG A 29 1.33 -7.56 -0.27
CA ARG A 29 1.88 -8.81 0.27
C ARG A 29 3.27 -9.06 -0.29
N ALA A 30 4.25 -9.30 0.59
CA ALA A 30 5.61 -9.64 0.16
C ALA A 30 5.68 -11.08 -0.35
N SER A 31 6.43 -11.30 -1.41
CA SER A 31 6.59 -12.59 -2.11
C SER A 31 7.88 -12.59 -2.92
N GLU A 32 8.32 -13.76 -3.38
CA GLU A 32 9.47 -13.87 -4.27
C GLU A 32 9.34 -13.04 -5.55
N ASP A 33 8.12 -12.95 -6.10
CA ASP A 33 7.84 -12.23 -7.35
C ASP A 33 7.94 -10.70 -7.24
N ASN A 34 7.83 -10.15 -6.03
CA ASN A 34 7.83 -8.69 -5.82
C ASN A 34 8.90 -8.18 -4.86
N THR A 35 9.58 -9.07 -4.13
CA THR A 35 10.67 -8.68 -3.25
C THR A 35 12.00 -9.14 -3.86
N ARG A 36 12.73 -8.18 -4.44
CA ARG A 36 14.07 -8.46 -4.95
C ARG A 36 14.99 -8.87 -3.80
N GLY A 37 15.64 -10.03 -3.96
CA GLY A 37 16.51 -10.63 -2.94
C GLY A 37 15.80 -11.50 -1.92
N TRP A 38 14.54 -11.89 -2.17
CA TRP A 38 13.75 -12.78 -1.32
C TRP A 38 14.48 -14.03 -0.82
N GLN A 39 15.30 -14.66 -1.67
CA GLN A 39 16.08 -15.84 -1.33
C GLN A 39 17.21 -15.59 -0.31
N PHE A 40 17.55 -14.33 -0.07
CA PHE A 40 18.56 -13.89 0.89
C PHE A 40 17.96 -13.36 2.20
N MET A 41 16.64 -13.46 2.36
CA MET A 41 15.91 -13.07 3.56
C MET A 41 15.51 -14.30 4.38
N THR A 42 15.55 -14.18 5.71
CA THR A 42 14.95 -15.19 6.60
C THR A 42 13.42 -15.10 6.59
N PRO A 43 12.71 -16.13 7.06
CA PRO A 43 11.26 -16.07 7.23
C PRO A 43 10.79 -14.87 8.07
N GLU A 44 11.50 -14.54 9.14
CA GLU A 44 11.20 -13.43 10.05
C GLU A 44 11.35 -12.09 9.34
N GLU A 45 12.46 -11.91 8.62
CA GLU A 45 12.72 -10.69 7.86
C GLU A 45 11.68 -10.45 6.76
N ARG A 46 11.12 -11.51 6.18
CA ARG A 46 10.03 -11.39 5.18
C ARG A 46 8.75 -10.84 5.82
N VAL A 47 8.45 -11.25 7.05
CA VAL A 47 7.31 -10.73 7.82
C VAL A 47 7.55 -9.25 8.16
N GLU A 48 8.75 -8.91 8.65
CA GLU A 48 9.12 -7.53 8.98
C GLU A 48 9.13 -6.63 7.75
N HIS A 49 9.66 -7.09 6.63
CA HIS A 49 9.63 -6.39 5.36
C HIS A 49 8.20 -6.10 4.94
N GLN A 50 7.30 -7.08 5.05
CA GLN A 50 5.88 -6.86 4.76
C GLN A 50 5.26 -5.80 5.66
N ALA A 51 5.53 -5.87 6.97
CA ALA A 51 5.03 -4.89 7.92
C ALA A 51 5.57 -3.48 7.65
N ARG A 52 6.87 -3.37 7.35
CA ARG A 52 7.56 -2.10 7.10
C ARG A 52 7.07 -1.44 5.81
N VAL A 53 6.97 -2.17 4.70
CA VAL A 53 6.46 -1.64 3.44
C VAL A 53 5.03 -1.10 3.60
N ARG A 54 4.15 -1.84 4.30
CA ARG A 54 2.78 -1.41 4.59
C ARG A 54 2.68 -0.19 5.51
N SER A 55 3.73 0.12 6.26
CA SER A 55 3.73 1.22 7.23
C SER A 55 4.05 2.58 6.61
N PHE A 56 4.70 2.61 5.44
CA PHE A 56 5.07 3.86 4.77
C PHE A 56 3.84 4.63 4.32
N ARG A 57 3.90 5.96 4.48
CA ARG A 57 2.83 6.87 4.07
C ARG A 57 3.17 7.62 2.80
N THR A 58 4.45 7.73 2.50
CA THR A 58 4.96 8.48 1.35
C THR A 58 5.79 7.60 0.44
N LEU A 59 5.76 7.92 -0.85
CA LEU A 59 6.58 7.24 -1.84
C LEU A 59 8.08 7.38 -1.51
N ASP A 60 8.51 8.55 -1.07
CA ASP A 60 9.93 8.84 -0.80
C ASP A 60 10.49 8.01 0.36
N GLU A 61 9.75 7.87 1.47
CA GLU A 61 10.15 7.01 2.58
C GLU A 61 10.27 5.54 2.14
N CYS A 62 9.30 5.07 1.36
CA CYS A 62 9.34 3.71 0.82
C CYS A 62 10.52 3.51 -0.13
N ARG A 63 10.85 4.51 -0.96
CA ARG A 63 12.00 4.46 -1.89
C ARG A 63 13.33 4.43 -1.16
N ALA A 64 13.48 5.23 -0.11
CA ALA A 64 14.67 5.20 0.73
C ALA A 64 14.86 3.80 1.34
N TYR A 65 13.78 3.22 1.88
CA TYR A 65 13.80 1.85 2.39
C TYR A 65 14.09 0.82 1.30
N GLN A 66 13.48 0.92 0.13
CA GLN A 66 13.69 -0.01 -0.99
C GLN A 66 15.16 -0.03 -1.43
N GLN A 67 15.81 1.14 -1.49
CA GLN A 67 17.23 1.24 -1.83
C GLN A 67 18.12 0.62 -0.76
N GLU A 68 17.82 0.85 0.52
CA GLU A 68 18.58 0.26 1.62
C GLU A 68 18.42 -1.26 1.68
N HIS A 69 17.19 -1.74 1.57
CA HIS A 69 16.89 -3.16 1.47
C HIS A 69 17.63 -3.80 0.29
N HIS A 70 17.66 -3.12 -0.87
CA HIS A 70 18.39 -3.60 -2.03
C HIS A 70 19.90 -3.74 -1.74
N ARG A 71 20.54 -2.73 -1.14
CA ARG A 71 21.97 -2.80 -0.77
C ARG A 71 22.27 -3.96 0.17
N LEU A 72 21.41 -4.18 1.17
CA LEU A 72 21.51 -5.31 2.08
C LEU A 72 21.43 -6.65 1.34
N MET A 73 20.51 -6.79 0.39
CA MET A 73 20.39 -8.02 -0.41
C MET A 73 21.58 -8.22 -1.35
N GLU A 74 22.15 -7.15 -1.91
CA GLU A 74 23.39 -7.23 -2.69
C GLU A 74 24.58 -7.69 -1.84
N GLN A 75 24.71 -7.17 -0.62
CA GLN A 75 25.76 -7.58 0.30
C GLN A 75 25.63 -9.08 0.62
N ARG A 76 24.44 -9.55 0.99
CA ARG A 76 24.21 -10.97 1.32
C ARG A 76 24.41 -11.90 0.14
N ALA A 77 24.04 -11.45 -1.07
CA ALA A 77 24.33 -12.20 -2.29
C ALA A 77 25.85 -12.38 -2.45
N LYS A 78 26.63 -11.30 -2.31
CA LYS A 78 28.10 -11.32 -2.40
C LYS A 78 28.72 -12.23 -1.35
N GLU A 79 28.28 -12.15 -0.09
CA GLU A 79 28.75 -13.01 1.00
C GLU A 79 28.52 -14.51 0.72
N LYS A 80 27.47 -14.84 -0.04
CA LYS A 80 27.15 -16.20 -0.49
C LYS A 80 27.78 -16.57 -1.84
N GLY A 81 28.68 -15.75 -2.39
CA GLY A 81 29.29 -15.97 -3.71
C GLY A 81 28.28 -15.97 -4.86
N SER A 82 27.13 -15.31 -4.68
CA SER A 82 26.03 -15.24 -5.64
C SER A 82 25.82 -13.80 -6.12
N ALA A 83 25.15 -13.64 -7.27
CA ALA A 83 24.67 -12.33 -7.71
C ALA A 83 23.21 -12.13 -7.31
N LEU A 84 22.83 -10.90 -6.99
CA LEU A 84 21.43 -10.55 -6.77
C LEU A 84 20.70 -10.53 -8.13
N PRO A 85 19.66 -11.35 -8.35
CA PRO A 85 18.95 -11.37 -9.62
C PRO A 85 18.42 -9.97 -9.99
N SER A 86 18.47 -9.65 -11.28
CA SER A 86 17.82 -8.47 -11.83
C SER A 86 16.32 -8.66 -11.89
N GLY A 87 15.56 -7.60 -11.64
CA GLY A 87 14.10 -7.60 -11.75
C GLY A 87 13.37 -7.68 -10.41
N GLY A 88 12.06 -7.80 -10.48
CA GLY A 88 11.13 -7.71 -9.35
C GLY A 88 10.17 -6.54 -9.51
N ARG A 89 8.94 -6.71 -9.01
CA ARG A 89 7.94 -5.62 -9.01
C ARG A 89 8.34 -4.51 -8.05
N ASP A 90 7.81 -3.32 -8.32
CA ASP A 90 8.04 -2.15 -7.49
C ASP A 90 7.22 -2.23 -6.19
N ILE A 91 7.88 -2.51 -5.06
CA ILE A 91 7.22 -2.63 -3.75
C ILE A 91 6.51 -1.33 -3.32
N CYS A 92 6.93 -0.17 -3.83
CA CYS A 92 6.37 1.13 -3.49
C CYS A 92 5.28 1.61 -4.45
N GLU A 93 4.93 0.79 -5.46
CA GLU A 93 3.95 1.16 -6.49
C GLU A 93 2.58 1.55 -5.91
N HIS A 94 2.19 0.89 -4.81
CA HIS A 94 0.94 1.15 -4.12
C HIS A 94 0.83 2.54 -3.48
N LEU A 95 1.92 3.31 -3.41
CA LEU A 95 1.96 4.69 -2.90
C LEU A 95 1.97 5.73 -4.02
N LYS A 96 2.00 5.31 -5.29
CA LYS A 96 1.93 6.24 -6.42
C LYS A 96 0.51 6.81 -6.53
N PRO A 97 0.37 8.10 -6.90
CA PRO A 97 -0.95 8.65 -7.21
C PRO A 97 -1.56 7.90 -8.39
N ALA A 98 -2.87 7.71 -8.36
CA ALA A 98 -3.61 7.21 -9.51
C ALA A 98 -3.41 8.20 -10.67
N SER A 99 -2.90 7.69 -11.79
CA SER A 99 -2.69 8.43 -13.04
C SER A 99 -3.97 8.55 -13.84
#